data_AF-A0A2W4MCC7-F1
#
_entry.id   AF-A0A2W4MCC7-F1
#
_cell.length_a   1.000
_cell.length_b   1.000
_cell.length_c   1.000
_cell.angle_alpha   90.00
_cell.angle_beta   90.00
_cell.angle_gamma   90.00
#
_symmetry.space_group_name_H-M   'P 1'
#
loop_
_entity.id
_entity.type
_entity.pdbx_description
1 polymer ?
#
loop_
_entity_poly.entity_id
_entity_poly.type
_entity_poly.pdbx_seq_one_letter_code
_entity_poly.pdbx_strand_id
1 'polypeptide(L)'
;MTEAGTRLARGRRYGILAYGSFGIMLGIALAVAGSILVGLSVSIFLAGFGFVASDLELSTGAMMVSGLVVGVAGAFCLGLASEGPLGRGRRLVGYETWEIGLGRIVAAFVIGLIAYLVHGFLVDYVTDLPQPIQQANEVVRAVGVAGMVAMPLLGVPLSMAIRYAPWEEGSWLKRLETPVMFVVWAVAALVIL
;
A
#
# COMPACT_ATOMS: atom_id res chain seq x y z
N MET A 1 -12.14 0.51 -41.11
CA MET A 1 -12.10 -0.08 -39.75
C MET A 1 -13.54 -0.21 -39.26
N THR A 2 -13.99 -1.39 -38.84
CA THR A 2 -15.36 -1.60 -38.35
C THR A 2 -15.51 -1.08 -36.92
N GLU A 3 -16.69 -0.61 -36.56
CA GLU A 3 -17.00 -0.05 -35.24
C GLU A 3 -16.67 -1.04 -34.10
N ALA A 4 -16.92 -2.34 -34.33
CA ALA A 4 -16.54 -3.43 -33.42
C ALA A 4 -15.01 -3.53 -33.17
N GLY A 5 -14.19 -3.34 -34.22
CA GLY A 5 -12.74 -3.34 -34.10
C GLY A 5 -12.21 -2.16 -33.27
N THR A 6 -12.86 -1.00 -33.35
CA THR A 6 -12.49 0.17 -32.55
C THR A 6 -12.84 0.02 -31.06
N ARG A 7 -13.95 -0.67 -30.74
CA ARG A 7 -14.35 -0.95 -29.35
C ARG A 7 -13.40 -1.94 -28.66
N LEU A 8 -13.01 -3.00 -29.36
CA LEU A 8 -12.04 -3.99 -28.86
C LEU A 8 -10.65 -3.38 -28.61
N ALA A 9 -10.16 -2.56 -29.54
CA ALA A 9 -8.88 -1.85 -29.38
C ALA A 9 -8.90 -0.89 -28.18
N ARG A 10 -10.01 -0.16 -27.98
CA ARG A 10 -10.20 0.73 -26.84
C ARG A 10 -10.27 -0.04 -25.51
N GLY A 11 -10.98 -1.16 -25.46
CA GLY A 11 -11.06 -2.03 -24.29
C GLY A 11 -9.68 -2.56 -23.88
N ARG A 12 -8.88 -3.03 -24.86
CA ARG A 12 -7.50 -3.46 -24.60
C ARG A 12 -6.62 -2.34 -24.05
N ARG A 13 -6.76 -1.12 -24.59
CA ARG A 13 -6.04 0.08 -24.10
C ARG A 13 -6.37 0.33 -22.62
N TYR A 14 -7.65 0.51 -22.28
CA TYR A 14 -8.01 0.77 -20.87
C TYR A 14 -7.74 -0.40 -19.93
N GLY A 15 -7.77 -1.65 -20.41
CA GLY A 15 -7.34 -2.81 -19.63
C GLY A 15 -5.86 -2.76 -19.23
N ILE A 16 -4.98 -2.30 -20.12
CA ILE A 16 -3.55 -2.11 -19.82
C ILE A 16 -3.35 -0.99 -18.79
N LEU A 17 -4.10 0.11 -18.92
CA LEU A 17 -4.10 1.21 -17.95
C LEU A 17 -4.52 0.72 -16.57
N ALA A 18 -5.65 0.02 -16.48
CA ALA A 18 -6.18 -0.52 -15.23
C ALA A 18 -5.18 -1.49 -14.58
N TYR A 19 -4.64 -2.44 -15.33
CA TYR A 19 -3.64 -3.39 -14.83
C TYR A 19 -2.36 -2.69 -14.36
N GLY A 20 -1.88 -1.70 -15.12
CA GLY A 20 -0.69 -0.92 -14.80
C GLY A 20 -0.87 -0.10 -13.51
N SER A 21 -1.97 0.64 -13.41
CA SER A 21 -2.29 1.44 -12.23
C SER A 21 -2.55 0.57 -11.00
N PHE A 22 -3.29 -0.53 -11.14
CA PHE A 22 -3.52 -1.49 -10.06
C PHE A 22 -2.21 -2.08 -9.55
N GLY A 23 -1.35 -2.57 -10.44
CA GLY A 23 -0.08 -3.17 -10.05
C GLY A 23 0.90 -2.20 -9.37
N ILE A 24 0.84 -0.90 -9.68
CA ILE A 24 1.64 0.13 -8.99
C ILE A 24 1.06 0.40 -7.61
N MET A 25 -0.24 0.68 -7.53
CA MET A 25 -0.91 1.01 -6.27
C MET A 25 -0.85 -0.16 -5.29
N LEU A 26 -0.95 -1.40 -5.77
CA LEU A 26 -0.85 -2.60 -4.94
C LEU A 26 0.55 -2.75 -4.35
N GLY A 27 1.59 -2.54 -5.17
CA GLY A 27 2.97 -2.56 -4.71
C GLY A 27 3.22 -1.52 -3.61
N ILE A 28 2.68 -0.31 -3.76
CA ILE A 28 2.79 0.73 -2.74
C ILE A 28 2.02 0.34 -1.47
N ALA A 29 0.79 -0.14 -1.59
CA ALA A 29 -0.02 -0.57 -0.44
C ALA A 29 0.69 -1.67 0.37
N LEU A 30 1.23 -2.67 -0.33
CA LEU A 30 1.98 -3.77 0.27
C LEU A 30 3.28 -3.30 0.90
N ALA A 31 3.96 -2.32 0.28
CA ALA A 31 5.15 -1.72 0.88
C ALA A 31 4.81 -1.01 2.20
N VAL A 32 3.71 -0.24 2.23
CA VAL A 32 3.26 0.47 3.43
C VAL A 32 2.88 -0.50 4.54
N ALA A 33 1.99 -1.47 4.24
CA ALA A 33 1.58 -2.48 5.20
C ALA A 33 2.79 -3.25 5.73
N GLY A 34 3.67 -3.70 4.82
CA GLY A 34 4.88 -4.43 5.17
C GLY A 34 5.84 -3.63 6.06
N SER A 35 6.07 -2.35 5.76
CA SER A 35 6.92 -1.47 6.58
C SER A 35 6.35 -1.27 7.98
N ILE A 36 5.03 -1.03 8.11
CA ILE A 36 4.39 -0.84 9.42
C ILE A 36 4.43 -2.14 10.23
N LEU A 37 4.11 -3.29 9.62
CA LEU A 37 4.13 -4.58 10.28
C LEU A 37 5.55 -4.99 10.73
N VAL A 38 6.57 -4.75 9.91
CA VAL A 38 7.97 -4.98 10.31
C VAL A 38 8.35 -4.06 11.46
N GLY A 39 7.97 -2.78 11.41
CA GLY A 39 8.18 -1.85 12.53
C GLY A 39 7.54 -2.34 13.82
N LEU A 40 6.27 -2.74 13.75
CA LEU A 40 5.52 -3.31 14.87
C LEU A 40 6.21 -4.57 15.43
N SER A 41 6.62 -5.50 14.56
CA SER A 41 7.37 -6.70 14.93
C SER A 41 8.64 -6.37 15.72
N VAL A 42 9.45 -5.43 15.24
CA VAL A 42 10.67 -4.98 15.92
C VAL A 42 10.34 -4.39 17.28
N SER A 43 9.32 -3.53 17.39
CA SER A 43 8.87 -2.97 18.66
C SER A 43 8.45 -4.05 19.66
N ILE A 44 7.70 -5.07 19.22
CA ILE A 44 7.28 -6.20 20.07
C ILE A 44 8.49 -7.00 20.56
N PHE A 45 9.47 -7.27 19.69
CA PHE A 45 10.70 -7.97 20.08
C PHE A 45 11.48 -7.19 21.13
N LEU A 46 11.69 -5.89 20.90
CA LEU A 46 12.41 -5.03 21.85
C LEU A 46 11.70 -4.95 23.20
N ALA A 47 10.36 -4.88 23.19
CA ALA A 47 9.55 -4.91 24.40
C ALA A 47 9.65 -6.26 25.14
N GLY A 48 9.64 -7.39 24.41
CA GLY A 48 9.77 -8.73 24.99
C GLY A 48 11.10 -8.94 25.74
N PHE A 49 12.17 -8.29 25.29
CA PHE A 49 13.47 -8.28 25.98
C PHE A 49 13.60 -7.18 27.05
N GLY A 50 12.58 -6.36 27.27
CA GLY A 50 12.59 -5.28 28.25
C GLY A 50 13.39 -4.04 27.84
N PHE A 51 13.73 -3.87 26.54
CA PHE A 51 14.42 -2.67 26.05
C PHE A 51 13.47 -1.48 25.85
N VAL A 52 12.17 -1.73 25.69
CA VAL A 52 11.12 -0.72 25.49
C VAL A 52 9.99 -1.00 26.46
N ALA A 53 9.47 0.04 27.11
CA ALA A 53 8.28 -0.09 27.95
C ALA A 53 7.07 -0.46 27.08
N SER A 54 6.34 -1.51 27.47
CA SER A 54 5.09 -1.88 26.83
C SER A 54 4.04 -2.20 27.87
N ASP A 55 2.81 -1.77 27.63
CA ASP A 55 1.64 -2.12 28.45
C ASP A 55 1.08 -3.52 28.10
N LEU A 56 1.84 -4.32 27.34
CA LEU A 56 1.45 -5.68 26.96
C LEU A 56 1.68 -6.63 28.14
N GLU A 57 0.59 -7.14 28.74
CA GLU A 57 0.61 -8.19 29.77
C GLU A 57 0.87 -9.59 29.16
N LEU A 58 1.95 -9.74 28.40
CA LEU A 58 2.31 -10.98 27.73
C LEU A 58 3.66 -11.51 28.27
N SER A 59 3.79 -12.84 28.31
CA SER A 59 5.09 -13.45 28.58
C SER A 59 6.08 -13.14 27.46
N THR A 60 7.38 -13.04 27.78
CA THR A 60 8.45 -12.83 26.79
C THR A 60 8.35 -13.79 25.60
N GLY A 61 8.06 -15.08 25.87
CA GLY A 61 7.88 -16.09 24.83
C GLY A 61 6.71 -15.78 23.89
N ALA A 62 5.56 -15.37 24.44
CA ALA A 62 4.39 -15.00 23.63
C ALA A 62 4.65 -13.74 22.78
N MET A 63 5.38 -12.76 23.33
CA MET A 63 5.80 -11.58 22.58
C MET A 63 6.74 -11.94 21.42
N MET A 64 7.74 -12.80 21.66
CA MET A 64 8.65 -13.23 20.60
C MET A 64 7.95 -13.97 19.46
N VAL A 65 7.04 -14.90 19.78
CA VAL A 65 6.31 -15.66 18.76
C VAL A 65 5.37 -14.75 17.97
N SER A 66 4.62 -13.88 18.66
CA SER A 66 3.72 -12.92 18.00
C SER A 66 4.52 -11.94 17.11
N GLY A 67 5.63 -11.42 17.62
CA GLY A 67 6.55 -10.57 16.88
C GLY A 67 7.09 -11.26 15.63
N LEU A 68 7.48 -12.54 15.72
CA LEU A 68 7.93 -13.32 14.57
C LEU A 68 6.84 -13.45 13.51
N VAL A 69 5.63 -13.82 13.89
CA VAL A 69 4.49 -13.99 12.96
C VAL A 69 4.19 -12.68 12.24
N VAL A 70 4.09 -11.58 12.99
CA VAL A 70 3.86 -10.24 12.44
C VAL A 70 5.01 -9.82 11.52
N GLY A 71 6.25 -10.11 11.92
CA GLY A 71 7.46 -9.78 11.16
C GLY A 71 7.54 -10.54 9.83
N VAL A 72 7.21 -11.84 9.84
CA VAL A 72 7.16 -12.67 8.63
C VAL A 72 6.06 -12.19 7.69
N ALA A 73 4.87 -11.87 8.22
CA ALA A 73 3.78 -11.30 7.42
C ALA A 73 4.20 -9.96 6.78
N GLY A 74 4.83 -9.07 7.56
CA GLY A 74 5.35 -7.80 7.06
C GLY A 74 6.44 -7.97 5.99
N ALA A 75 7.41 -8.87 6.23
CA ALA A 75 8.46 -9.19 5.27
C ALA A 75 7.91 -9.80 3.98
N PHE A 76 6.87 -10.62 4.07
CA PHE A 76 6.18 -11.17 2.90
C PHE A 76 5.50 -10.06 2.08
N CYS A 77 4.82 -9.11 2.72
CA CYS A 77 4.27 -7.94 2.04
C CYS A 77 5.36 -7.11 1.34
N LEU A 78 6.50 -6.88 1.99
CA LEU A 78 7.64 -6.19 1.37
C LEU A 78 8.23 -6.99 0.20
N GLY A 79 8.31 -8.31 0.31
CA GLY A 79 8.75 -9.20 -0.76
C GLY A 79 7.87 -9.05 -2.00
N LEU A 80 6.55 -9.18 -1.83
CA LEU A 80 5.59 -8.97 -2.92
C LEU A 80 5.64 -7.55 -3.49
N ALA A 81 5.86 -6.55 -2.65
CA ALA A 81 6.04 -5.17 -3.10
C ALA A 81 7.34 -4.99 -3.92
N SER A 82 8.42 -5.69 -3.56
CA SER A 82 9.70 -5.61 -4.26
C SER A 82 9.63 -6.21 -5.68
N GLU A 83 8.73 -7.17 -5.90
CA GLU A 83 8.47 -7.78 -7.21
C GLU A 83 7.71 -6.86 -8.17
N GLY A 84 7.25 -5.69 -7.73
CA GLY A 84 6.67 -4.69 -8.62
C GLY A 84 6.81 -3.27 -8.09
N PRO A 85 7.49 -2.35 -8.78
CA PRO A 85 6.94 -1.70 -9.98
C PRO A 85 7.99 -1.35 -11.06
N LEU A 86 9.24 -1.79 -10.91
CA LEU A 86 10.39 -1.33 -11.71
C LEU A 86 10.29 -1.64 -13.22
N GLY A 87 9.34 -2.49 -13.66
CA GLY A 87 9.03 -2.73 -15.07
C GLY A 87 7.68 -2.19 -15.58
N ARG A 88 6.77 -1.75 -14.69
CA ARG A 88 5.35 -1.48 -15.06
C ARG A 88 5.08 -0.03 -15.47
N GLY A 89 5.88 0.93 -15.01
CA GLY A 89 5.79 2.34 -15.46
C GLY A 89 5.98 2.50 -16.97
N ARG A 90 6.78 1.62 -17.60
CA ARG A 90 6.95 1.55 -19.06
C ARG A 90 5.64 1.23 -19.80
N ARG A 91 4.68 0.55 -19.17
CA ARG A 91 3.40 0.15 -19.79
C ARG A 91 2.37 1.28 -19.82
N LEU A 92 2.62 2.36 -19.07
CA LEU A 92 1.77 3.56 -19.04
C LEU A 92 2.32 4.68 -19.94
N VAL A 93 3.41 4.42 -20.67
CA VAL A 93 3.95 5.33 -21.67
C VAL A 93 2.96 5.42 -22.84
N GLY A 94 2.45 6.63 -23.12
CA GLY A 94 1.45 6.88 -24.16
C GLY A 94 0.01 7.11 -23.65
N TYR A 95 -0.23 7.11 -22.33
CA TYR A 95 -1.48 7.58 -21.74
C TYR A 95 -1.37 9.02 -21.29
N GLU A 96 -2.49 9.74 -21.35
CA GLU A 96 -2.56 11.10 -20.82
C GLU A 96 -2.45 11.08 -19.29
N THR A 97 -1.84 12.10 -18.70
CA THR A 97 -1.57 12.15 -17.25
C THR A 97 -2.85 12.06 -16.42
N TRP A 98 -3.96 12.64 -16.88
CA TRP A 98 -5.25 12.54 -16.18
C TRP A 98 -5.86 11.13 -16.26
N GLU A 99 -5.70 10.40 -17.38
CA GLU A 99 -6.14 9.00 -17.50
C GLU A 99 -5.41 8.13 -16.47
N ILE A 100 -4.09 8.33 -16.33
CA ILE A 100 -3.27 7.64 -15.32
C ILE A 100 -3.73 8.01 -13.91
N GLY A 101 -4.01 9.29 -13.66
CA GLY A 101 -4.55 9.78 -12.40
C GLY A 101 -5.82 9.06 -11.98
N LEU A 102 -6.84 9.05 -12.84
CA LEU A 102 -8.09 8.33 -12.60
C LEU A 102 -7.86 6.83 -12.38
N GLY A 103 -7.03 6.21 -13.21
CA GLY A 103 -6.69 4.79 -13.05
C GLY A 103 -6.05 4.50 -11.69
N ARG A 104 -5.16 5.38 -11.20
CA ARG A 104 -4.54 5.26 -9.87
C ARG A 104 -5.53 5.51 -8.74
N ILE A 105 -6.44 6.47 -8.88
CA ILE A 105 -7.51 6.74 -7.89
C ILE A 105 -8.38 5.50 -7.72
N VAL A 106 -8.91 4.96 -8.83
CA VAL A 106 -9.77 3.77 -8.79
C VAL A 106 -8.99 2.57 -8.24
N ALA A 107 -7.75 2.37 -8.68
CA ALA A 107 -6.90 1.30 -8.15
C ALA A 107 -6.67 1.43 -6.64
N ALA A 108 -6.30 2.62 -6.14
CA ALA A 108 -6.07 2.88 -4.73
C ALA A 108 -7.32 2.56 -3.89
N PHE A 109 -8.48 3.02 -4.37
CA PHE A 109 -9.75 2.77 -3.72
C PHE A 109 -10.06 1.27 -3.67
N VAL A 110 -9.94 0.56 -4.78
CA VAL A 110 -10.21 -0.89 -4.85
C VAL A 110 -9.26 -1.68 -3.95
N ILE A 111 -7.96 -1.34 -3.94
CA ILE A 111 -6.99 -1.99 -3.06
C ILE A 111 -7.29 -1.70 -1.59
N GLY A 112 -7.65 -0.45 -1.27
CA GLY A 112 -8.04 -0.06 0.07
C GLY A 112 -9.30 -0.82 0.54
N LEU A 113 -10.28 -0.97 -0.35
CA LEU A 113 -11.48 -1.77 -0.10
C LEU A 113 -11.15 -3.24 0.11
N ILE A 114 -10.28 -3.84 -0.72
CA ILE A 114 -9.84 -5.22 -0.54
C ILE A 114 -9.17 -5.39 0.83
N ALA A 115 -8.25 -4.50 1.21
CA ALA A 115 -7.61 -4.55 2.52
C ALA A 115 -8.62 -4.42 3.66
N TYR A 116 -9.59 -3.51 3.56
CA TYR A 116 -10.65 -3.35 4.55
C TYR A 116 -11.52 -4.62 4.69
N LEU A 117 -11.88 -5.25 3.57
CA LEU A 117 -12.62 -6.51 3.56
C LEU A 117 -11.79 -7.66 4.15
N VAL A 118 -10.49 -7.73 3.85
CA VAL A 118 -9.57 -8.69 4.45
C VAL A 118 -9.49 -8.49 5.96
N HIS A 119 -9.39 -7.25 6.43
CA HIS A 119 -9.45 -6.95 7.86
C HIS A 119 -10.73 -7.48 8.49
N GLY A 120 -11.90 -7.12 7.94
CA GLY A 120 -13.19 -7.58 8.45
C GLY A 120 -13.33 -9.09 8.45
N PHE A 121 -12.80 -9.78 7.44
CA PHE A 121 -12.73 -11.24 7.41
C PHE A 121 -11.81 -11.80 8.50
N LEU A 122 -10.67 -11.16 8.77
CA LEU A 122 -9.69 -11.62 9.74
C LEU A 122 -10.10 -11.37 11.20
N VAL A 123 -10.96 -10.38 11.47
CA VAL A 123 -11.37 -10.00 12.85
C VAL A 123 -11.79 -11.22 13.65
N ASP A 124 -12.72 -12.04 13.13
CA ASP A 124 -13.25 -13.21 13.83
C ASP A 124 -12.20 -14.30 14.10
N TYR A 125 -11.09 -14.30 13.36
CA TYR A 125 -9.99 -15.26 13.54
C TYR A 125 -8.90 -14.74 14.49
N VAL A 126 -8.80 -13.43 14.70
CA VAL A 126 -7.74 -12.82 15.51
C VAL A 126 -8.21 -12.33 16.88
N THR A 127 -9.51 -12.27 17.15
CA THR A 127 -10.09 -11.76 18.41
C THR A 127 -9.60 -12.50 19.65
N ASP A 128 -9.36 -13.80 19.54
CA ASP A 128 -8.88 -14.64 20.65
C ASP A 128 -7.35 -14.78 20.68
N LEU A 129 -6.66 -14.16 19.73
CA LEU A 129 -5.19 -14.19 19.65
C LEU A 129 -4.56 -13.05 20.46
N PRO A 130 -3.25 -13.16 20.80
CA PRO A 130 -2.54 -12.09 21.51
C PRO A 130 -2.69 -10.72 20.85
N GLN A 131 -2.77 -9.68 21.68
CA GLN A 131 -2.95 -8.28 21.26
C GLN A 131 -2.02 -7.82 20.10
N PRO A 132 -0.74 -8.24 20.02
CA PRO A 132 0.11 -7.85 18.89
C PRO A 132 -0.39 -8.34 17.53
N ILE A 133 -1.06 -9.50 17.48
CA ILE A 133 -1.67 -10.03 16.25
C ILE A 133 -2.93 -9.25 15.90
N GLN A 134 -3.71 -8.85 16.91
CA GLN A 134 -4.85 -7.95 16.71
C GLN A 134 -4.42 -6.60 16.16
N GLN A 135 -3.35 -6.01 16.72
CA GLN A 135 -2.75 -4.77 16.22
C GLN A 135 -2.26 -4.92 14.77
N ALA A 136 -1.68 -6.06 14.40
CA ALA A 136 -1.32 -6.33 13.01
C ALA A 136 -2.56 -6.33 12.08
N ASN A 137 -3.71 -6.84 12.53
CA ASN A 137 -4.95 -6.74 11.77
C ASN A 137 -5.47 -5.28 11.67
N GLU A 138 -5.28 -4.48 12.72
CA GLU A 138 -5.60 -3.04 12.68
C GLU A 138 -4.73 -2.28 11.67
N VAL A 139 -3.48 -2.69 11.44
CA VAL A 139 -2.64 -2.14 10.36
C VAL A 139 -3.30 -2.37 8.99
N VAL A 140 -3.86 -3.56 8.76
CA VAL A 140 -4.58 -3.87 7.50
C VAL A 140 -5.77 -2.94 7.32
N ARG A 141 -6.55 -2.70 8.38
CA ARG A 141 -7.66 -1.74 8.38
C ARG A 141 -7.18 -0.34 8.04
N ALA A 142 -6.16 0.16 8.72
CA ALA A 142 -5.67 1.51 8.56
C ALA A 142 -5.10 1.76 7.16
N VAL A 143 -4.35 0.81 6.60
CA VAL A 143 -3.90 0.85 5.21
C VAL A 143 -5.09 0.85 4.25
N GLY A 144 -6.12 0.05 4.53
CA GLY A 144 -7.36 0.02 3.76
C GLY A 144 -8.08 1.36 3.71
N VAL A 145 -8.35 1.96 4.88
CA VAL A 145 -9.01 3.26 5.01
C VAL A 145 -8.16 4.38 4.38
N ALA A 146 -6.86 4.41 4.64
CA ALA A 146 -5.94 5.36 4.01
C ALA A 146 -5.94 5.24 2.47
N GLY A 147 -6.03 4.01 1.95
CA GLY A 147 -6.10 3.73 0.52
C GLY A 147 -7.39 4.21 -0.13
N MET A 148 -8.52 4.11 0.58
CA MET A 148 -9.82 4.59 0.11
C MET A 148 -9.98 6.12 0.20
N VAL A 149 -9.27 6.78 1.13
CA VAL A 149 -9.48 8.21 1.42
C VAL A 149 -8.27 9.06 1.07
N ALA A 150 -7.15 8.88 1.76
CA ALA A 150 -5.97 9.75 1.62
C ALA A 150 -5.31 9.63 0.24
N MET A 151 -5.30 8.44 -0.35
CA MET A 151 -4.69 8.25 -1.66
C MET A 151 -5.47 8.93 -2.80
N PRO A 152 -6.79 8.76 -2.93
CA PRO A 152 -7.59 9.51 -3.90
C PRO A 152 -7.53 11.02 -3.73
N LEU A 153 -7.55 11.51 -2.49
CA LEU A 153 -7.68 12.94 -2.19
C LEU A 153 -6.33 13.68 -2.20
N LEU A 154 -5.25 13.03 -1.77
CA LEU A 154 -3.94 13.68 -1.60
C LEU A 154 -2.85 12.96 -2.36
N GLY A 155 -2.73 11.64 -2.21
CA GLY A 155 -1.59 10.88 -2.76
C GLY A 155 -1.50 10.95 -4.28
N VAL A 156 -2.59 10.64 -4.99
CA VAL A 156 -2.63 10.67 -6.45
C VAL A 156 -2.56 12.11 -6.99
N PRO A 157 -3.36 13.08 -6.50
CA PRO A 157 -3.26 14.47 -6.93
C PRO A 157 -1.86 15.06 -6.74
N LEU A 158 -1.20 14.79 -5.62
CA LEU A 158 0.17 15.24 -5.38
C LEU A 158 1.17 14.60 -6.36
N SER A 159 1.02 13.29 -6.63
CA SER A 159 1.84 12.62 -7.64
C SER A 159 1.65 13.22 -9.05
N MET A 160 0.44 13.65 -9.37
CA MET A 160 0.14 14.31 -10.65
C MET A 160 0.71 15.73 -10.68
N ALA A 161 0.61 16.49 -9.59
CA ALA A 161 1.18 17.83 -9.49
C ALA A 161 2.71 17.80 -9.72
N ILE A 162 3.41 16.82 -9.16
CA ILE A 162 4.84 16.59 -9.41
C ILE A 162 5.11 16.38 -10.91
N ARG A 163 4.22 15.66 -11.60
CA ARG A 163 4.34 15.35 -13.03
C ARG A 163 4.05 16.55 -13.95
N TYR A 164 3.18 17.46 -13.51
CA TYR A 164 2.82 18.68 -14.25
C TYR A 164 3.78 19.85 -14.02
N ALA A 165 4.58 19.83 -12.96
CA ALA A 165 5.50 20.91 -12.68
C ALA A 165 6.62 21.02 -13.75
N PRO A 166 6.98 22.25 -14.18
CA PRO A 166 7.95 22.51 -15.24
C PRO A 166 9.39 22.32 -14.71
N TRP A 167 9.81 21.07 -14.52
CA TRP A 167 11.17 20.74 -14.10
C TRP A 167 12.09 20.66 -15.32
N GLU A 168 12.55 21.81 -15.80
CA GLU A 168 13.42 21.90 -16.99
C GLU A 168 14.78 21.17 -16.82
N GLU A 169 15.24 20.97 -15.57
CA GLU A 169 16.56 20.35 -15.28
C GLU A 169 16.47 19.06 -14.42
N GLY A 170 15.27 18.63 -14.05
CA GLY A 170 15.06 17.68 -12.94
C GLY A 170 14.49 16.31 -13.32
N SER A 171 15.14 15.54 -14.19
CA SER A 171 14.65 14.18 -14.54
C SER A 171 14.52 13.22 -13.34
N TRP A 172 15.24 13.50 -12.26
CA TRP A 172 15.19 12.76 -11.00
C TRP A 172 13.91 13.04 -10.20
N LEU A 173 13.31 14.24 -10.30
CA LEU A 173 12.07 14.60 -9.58
C LEU A 173 10.86 13.79 -10.07
N LYS A 174 10.84 13.40 -11.34
CA LYS A 174 9.83 12.46 -11.89
C LYS A 174 9.91 11.06 -11.26
N ARG A 175 11.04 10.70 -10.64
CA ARG A 175 11.19 9.44 -9.90
C ARG A 175 10.58 9.51 -8.49
N LEU A 176 10.22 10.70 -8.01
CA LEU A 176 9.62 10.90 -6.68
C LEU A 176 8.13 10.56 -6.62
N GLU A 177 7.45 10.33 -7.75
CA GLU A 177 6.01 9.99 -7.76
C GLU A 177 5.70 8.84 -6.78
N THR A 178 6.41 7.70 -6.90
CA THR A 178 6.19 6.51 -6.07
C THR A 178 6.57 6.73 -4.60
N PRO A 179 7.76 7.29 -4.27
CA PRO A 179 8.10 7.66 -2.89
C PRO A 179 7.08 8.58 -2.22
N VAL A 180 6.58 9.60 -2.94
CA VAL A 180 5.61 10.54 -2.37
C VAL A 180 4.27 9.85 -2.08
N MET A 181 3.79 9.02 -3.00
CA MET A 181 2.58 8.23 -2.76
C MET A 181 2.76 7.27 -1.57
N PHE A 182 3.93 6.62 -1.45
CA PHE A 182 4.27 5.80 -0.29
C PHE A 182 4.20 6.60 1.01
N VAL A 183 4.85 7.77 1.07
CA VAL A 183 4.88 8.61 2.27
C VAL A 183 3.47 9.06 2.66
N VAL A 184 2.67 9.56 1.71
CA VAL A 184 1.31 10.00 1.99
C VAL A 184 0.46 8.85 2.55
N TRP A 185 0.53 7.67 1.93
CA TRP A 185 -0.22 6.52 2.38
C TRP A 185 0.26 6.02 3.74
N ALA A 186 1.57 5.92 3.96
CA ALA A 186 2.16 5.50 5.23
C ALA A 186 1.79 6.44 6.37
N VAL A 187 1.94 7.75 6.18
CA VAL A 187 1.58 8.75 7.19
C VAL A 187 0.09 8.69 7.49
N ALA A 188 -0.77 8.63 6.46
CA ALA A 188 -2.20 8.52 6.67
C ALA A 188 -2.59 7.24 7.43
N ALA A 189 -1.97 6.10 7.10
CA ALA A 189 -2.20 4.85 7.81
C ALA A 189 -1.76 4.94 9.28
N LEU A 190 -0.60 5.56 9.56
CA LEU A 190 -0.12 5.79 10.92
C LEU A 190 -0.99 6.74 11.73
N VAL A 191 -1.66 7.71 11.08
CA VAL A 191 -2.61 8.61 11.76
C VAL A 191 -3.93 7.93 12.08
N ILE A 192 -4.30 6.88 11.33
CA ILE A 192 -5.54 6.11 11.54
C ILE A 192 -5.35 4.99 12.58
N LEU A 193 -4.12 4.48 12.73
CA LEU A 193 -3.71 3.54 13.76
C LEU A 193 -3.74 4.17 15.15
#